data_AF-A0A1Y1LEI8-F1
#
_entry.id   AF-A0A1Y1LEI8-F1
#
_cell.length_a   1.000
_cell.length_b   1.000
_cell.length_c   1.000
_cell.angle_alpha   90.00
_cell.angle_beta   90.00
_cell.angle_gamma   90.00
#
_symmetry.space_group_name_H-M   'P 1'
#
loop_
_entity.id
_entity.type
_entity.pdbx_description
1 polymer ?
#
loop_
_entity_poly.entity_id
_entity_poly.type
_entity_poly.pdbx_seq_one_letter_code
_entity_poly.pdbx_strand_id
1 'polypeptide(L)'
;MGLEEGRHNIGQLSVEIKNGMALVAGTNTLCGSIATMDTCVKIFLQSTGCSIEYALEAASLHPAEALGIVHKKGTLNFGVDADFIFLDSDLSLLSTWIAGKCVYKK
;
A
#
# COMPACT_ATOMS: atom_id res chain seq x y z
N MET A 1 1.94 -7.67 -7.01
CA MET A 1 0.74 -6.81 -7.18
C MET A 1 0.63 -6.43 -8.63
N GLY A 2 -0.60 -6.41 -9.18
CA GLY A 2 -0.82 -5.99 -10.57
C GLY A 2 -0.51 -7.04 -11.64
N LEU A 3 -0.30 -8.30 -11.26
CA LEU A 3 -0.24 -9.43 -12.19
C LEU A 3 -1.46 -10.33 -11.95
N GLU A 4 -1.93 -10.96 -13.01
CA GLU A 4 -3.05 -11.90 -12.97
C GLU A 4 -2.69 -13.18 -12.20
N GLU A 5 -3.72 -13.96 -11.86
CA GLU A 5 -3.51 -15.30 -11.31
C GLU A 5 -2.67 -16.17 -12.24
N GLY A 6 -1.88 -17.07 -11.66
CA GLY A 6 -0.98 -17.94 -12.41
C GLY A 6 0.41 -18.02 -11.80
N ARG A 7 1.34 -18.62 -12.55
CA ARG A 7 2.72 -18.81 -12.13
C ARG A 7 3.60 -17.64 -12.55
N HIS A 8 4.35 -17.14 -11.57
CA HIS A 8 5.28 -16.03 -11.70
C HIS A 8 6.61 -16.41 -11.03
N ASN A 9 7.65 -15.63 -11.28
CA ASN A 9 8.95 -15.83 -10.64
C ASN A 9 9.35 -14.60 -9.83
N ILE A 10 9.74 -14.81 -8.57
CA ILE A 10 10.40 -13.81 -7.73
C ILE A 10 11.87 -14.21 -7.62
N GLY A 11 12.71 -13.61 -8.46
CA GLY A 11 14.08 -14.08 -8.66
C GLY A 11 14.08 -15.52 -9.19
N GLN A 12 14.68 -16.45 -8.43
CA GLN A 12 14.70 -17.88 -8.77
C GLN A 12 13.51 -18.68 -8.18
N LEU A 13 12.69 -18.05 -7.35
CA LEU A 13 11.58 -18.71 -6.67
C LEU A 13 10.33 -18.69 -7.56
N SER A 14 9.77 -19.88 -7.85
CA SER A 14 8.50 -19.99 -8.55
C SER A 14 7.34 -19.81 -7.58
N VAL A 15 6.44 -18.89 -7.91
CA VAL A 15 5.30 -18.47 -7.10
C VAL A 15 4.02 -18.67 -7.89
N GLU A 16 3.00 -19.24 -7.26
CA GLU A 16 1.66 -19.40 -7.81
C GLU A 16 0.72 -18.42 -7.12
N ILE A 17 0.11 -17.52 -7.89
CA ILE A 17 -0.95 -16.63 -7.42
C ILE A 17 -2.28 -17.31 -7.69
N LYS A 18 -3.03 -17.59 -6.64
CA LYS A 18 -4.34 -18.23 -6.71
C LYS A 18 -5.20 -17.85 -5.51
N ASN A 19 -6.49 -17.61 -5.74
CA ASN A 19 -7.47 -17.30 -4.69
C ASN A 19 -7.04 -16.11 -3.81
N GLY A 20 -6.44 -15.10 -4.43
CA GLY A 20 -5.98 -13.91 -3.70
C GLY A 20 -4.72 -14.11 -2.84
N MET A 21 -4.02 -15.24 -2.96
CA MET A 21 -2.79 -15.55 -2.22
C MET A 21 -1.62 -15.76 -3.16
N ALA A 22 -0.42 -15.38 -2.73
CA ALA A 22 0.84 -15.78 -3.37
C ALA A 22 1.44 -16.95 -2.59
N LEU A 23 1.65 -18.09 -3.26
CA LEU A 23 2.15 -19.32 -2.66
C LEU A 23 3.44 -19.76 -3.35
N VAL A 24 4.36 -20.40 -2.64
CA VAL A 24 5.48 -21.10 -3.29
C VAL A 24 4.92 -22.26 -4.11
N ALA A 25 5.25 -22.29 -5.41
CA ALA A 25 4.66 -23.23 -6.36
C ALA A 25 4.83 -24.70 -5.89
N GLY A 26 3.73 -25.45 -5.91
CA GLY A 26 3.71 -26.83 -5.41
C GLY A 26 3.59 -26.99 -3.90
N THR A 27 3.37 -25.89 -3.15
CA THR A 27 3.17 -25.92 -1.69
C THR A 27 2.00 -25.02 -1.27
N ASN A 28 1.67 -25.04 0.04
CA ASN A 28 0.74 -24.09 0.67
C ASN A 28 1.46 -22.98 1.46
N THR A 29 2.75 -22.77 1.22
CA THR A 29 3.54 -21.77 1.95
C THR A 29 3.32 -20.39 1.33
N LEU A 30 2.90 -19.41 2.14
CA LEU A 30 2.75 -18.03 1.69
C LEU A 30 4.11 -17.44 1.27
N CYS A 31 4.10 -16.73 0.15
CA CYS A 31 5.25 -16.03 -0.41
C CYS A 31 4.94 -14.55 -0.58
N GLY A 32 5.00 -13.80 0.53
CA GLY A 32 4.65 -12.38 0.56
C GLY A 32 3.15 -12.14 0.49
N SER A 33 2.75 -10.98 -0.03
CA SER A 33 1.36 -10.56 -0.16
C SER A 33 1.11 -9.93 -1.54
N ILE A 34 -0.12 -10.07 -2.02
CA ILE A 34 -0.62 -9.36 -3.20
C ILE A 34 -1.52 -8.17 -2.85
N ALA A 35 -1.78 -7.94 -1.55
CA ALA A 35 -2.63 -6.86 -1.09
C ALA A 35 -2.00 -5.49 -1.41
N THR A 36 -2.82 -4.60 -1.97
CA THR A 36 -2.47 -3.22 -2.23
C THR A 36 -2.49 -2.39 -0.94
N MET A 37 -1.78 -1.26 -0.93
CA MET A 37 -1.68 -0.43 0.28
C MET A 37 -3.05 0.09 0.76
N ASP A 38 -3.92 0.49 -0.16
CA ASP A 38 -5.29 0.91 0.13
C ASP A 38 -6.11 -0.25 0.74
N THR A 39 -5.92 -1.47 0.25
CA THR A 39 -6.53 -2.67 0.84
C THR A 39 -6.00 -2.90 2.27
N CYS A 40 -4.68 -2.78 2.48
CA CYS A 40 -4.08 -2.92 3.80
C CYS A 40 -4.61 -1.90 4.81
N VAL A 41 -4.77 -0.63 4.42
CA VAL A 41 -5.35 0.43 5.28
C VAL A 41 -6.79 0.07 5.67
N LYS A 42 -7.62 -0.34 4.71
CA LYS A 42 -9.01 -0.74 4.99
C LYS A 42 -9.09 -1.96 5.90
N ILE A 43 -8.26 -2.99 5.67
CA ILE A 43 -8.18 -4.16 6.54
C ILE A 43 -7.74 -3.78 7.95
N PHE A 44 -6.72 -2.93 8.08
CA PHE A 44 -6.21 -2.49 9.37
C PHE A 44 -7.27 -1.72 10.17
N LEU A 45 -7.95 -0.79 9.52
CA LEU A 45 -9.07 -0.05 10.10
C LEU A 45 -10.19 -0.99 10.58
N GLN A 46 -10.64 -1.91 9.73
CA GLN A 46 -11.72 -2.84 10.06
C GLN A 46 -11.34 -3.82 11.18
N SER A 47 -10.09 -4.27 11.20
CA SER A 47 -9.62 -5.29 12.16
C SER A 47 -9.34 -4.72 13.54
N THR A 48 -9.00 -3.43 13.62
CA THR A 48 -8.60 -2.79 14.88
C THR A 48 -9.65 -1.83 15.45
N GLY A 49 -10.54 -1.30 14.60
CA GLY A 49 -11.47 -0.25 14.99
C GLY A 49 -10.79 1.09 15.34
N CYS A 50 -9.56 1.32 14.88
CA CYS A 50 -8.86 2.59 15.07
C CYS A 50 -9.56 3.73 14.31
N SER A 51 -9.06 4.96 14.48
CA SER A 51 -9.54 6.07 13.67
C SER A 51 -9.00 5.99 12.23
N ILE A 52 -9.65 6.69 11.30
CA ILE A 52 -9.19 6.75 9.90
C ILE A 52 -7.82 7.42 9.83
N GLU A 53 -7.61 8.49 10.60
CA GLU A 53 -6.35 9.22 10.68
C GLU A 53 -5.21 8.29 11.08
N TYR A 54 -5.41 7.50 12.14
CA TYR A 54 -4.40 6.56 12.61
C TYR A 54 -4.09 5.47 11.59
N ALA A 55 -5.09 4.97 10.87
CA ALA A 55 -4.89 3.99 9.80
C ALA A 55 -4.07 4.58 8.63
N LEU A 56 -4.29 5.85 8.29
CA LEU A 56 -3.53 6.56 7.27
C LEU A 56 -2.10 6.89 7.74
N GLU A 57 -1.93 7.31 8.99
CA GLU A 57 -0.61 7.54 9.61
C GLU A 57 0.24 6.26 9.63
N ALA A 58 -0.38 5.11 9.93
CA ALA A 58 0.28 3.80 9.89
C ALA A 58 0.84 3.45 8.49
N ALA A 59 0.22 3.96 7.42
CA ALA A 59 0.65 3.75 6.04
C ALA A 59 1.55 4.88 5.50
N SER A 60 1.78 5.96 6.24
CA SER A 60 2.48 7.17 5.75
C SER A 60 3.46 7.75 6.77
N LEU A 61 2.97 8.37 7.84
CA LEU A 61 3.76 9.00 8.90
C LEU A 61 4.71 8.02 9.59
N HIS A 62 4.20 6.92 10.13
CA HIS A 62 5.02 5.99 10.92
C HIS A 62 6.15 5.33 10.10
N PRO A 63 5.93 4.91 8.82
CA PRO A 63 7.04 4.49 7.95
C PRO A 63 8.07 5.60 7.71
N ALA A 64 7.64 6.86 7.55
CA ALA A 64 8.56 7.98 7.38
C ALA A 64 9.39 8.27 8.66
N GLU A 65 8.78 8.12 9.83
CA GLU A 65 9.47 8.20 11.13
C GLU A 65 10.51 7.09 11.29
N ALA A 66 10.12 5.84 11.02
CA ALA A 66 11.01 4.68 11.10
C ALA A 66 12.25 4.82 10.20
N LEU A 67 12.10 5.50 9.06
CA LEU A 67 13.18 5.78 8.11
C LEU A 67 13.91 7.10 8.36
N GLY A 68 13.46 7.94 9.29
CA GLY A 68 14.06 9.25 9.57
C GLY A 68 13.85 10.30 8.45
N ILE A 69 12.79 10.16 7.65
CA ILE A 69 12.53 11.00 6.47
C ILE A 69 11.27 11.87 6.57
N VAL A 70 10.74 12.08 7.78
CA VAL A 70 9.53 12.91 8.02
C VAL A 70 9.65 14.34 7.47
N HIS A 71 10.87 14.88 7.44
CA HIS A 71 11.17 16.18 6.83
C HIS A 71 10.92 16.25 5.32
N LYS A 72 10.63 15.11 4.67
CA LYS A 72 10.30 15.01 3.23
C LYS A 72 9.02 14.24 2.93
N LYS A 73 8.68 13.21 3.71
CA LYS A 73 7.60 12.25 3.42
C LYS A 73 6.70 11.99 4.63
N GLY A 74 5.52 11.43 4.38
CA GLY A 74 4.64 10.91 5.43
C GLY A 74 3.79 11.98 6.13
N THR A 75 3.96 13.26 5.81
CA THR A 75 3.09 14.35 6.31
C THR A 75 2.67 15.26 5.18
N LEU A 76 1.56 15.99 5.37
CA LEU A 76 1.11 17.04 4.47
C LEU A 76 1.38 18.41 5.10
N ASN A 77 2.65 18.78 5.16
CA ASN A 77 3.14 20.00 5.81
C ASN A 77 3.88 20.91 4.82
N PHE A 78 4.03 22.19 5.18
CA PHE A 78 4.85 23.09 4.36
C PHE A 78 6.31 22.61 4.31
N GLY A 79 6.91 22.63 3.12
CA GLY A 79 8.31 22.29 2.91
C GLY A 79 8.60 20.80 2.72
N VAL A 80 7.60 19.92 2.82
CA VAL A 80 7.74 18.49 2.47
C VAL A 80 7.38 18.25 1.01
N ASP A 81 7.73 17.09 0.46
CA ASP A 81 7.37 16.75 -0.91
C ASP A 81 5.84 16.66 -1.02
N ALA A 82 5.28 17.24 -2.09
CA ALA A 82 3.86 17.18 -2.39
C ALA A 82 3.45 15.80 -2.93
N ASP A 83 3.67 14.77 -2.10
CA ASP A 83 3.27 13.39 -2.30
C ASP A 83 2.00 13.12 -1.49
N PHE A 84 0.87 13.02 -2.17
CA PHE A 84 -0.42 12.82 -1.52
C PHE A 84 -1.41 12.09 -2.42
N ILE A 85 -2.49 11.61 -1.82
CA ILE A 85 -3.58 10.95 -2.50
C ILE A 85 -4.91 11.63 -2.17
N PHE A 86 -5.82 11.63 -3.13
CA PHE A 86 -7.22 11.94 -2.87
C PHE A 86 -7.99 10.63 -2.70
N LEU A 87 -8.77 10.56 -1.63
CA LEU A 87 -9.65 9.44 -1.30
C LEU A 87 -11.10 9.93 -1.24
N ASP A 88 -12.05 9.04 -1.53
CA ASP A 88 -13.46 9.26 -1.21
C ASP A 88 -13.79 8.88 0.25
N SER A 89 -15.07 8.99 0.62
CA SER A 89 -15.56 8.64 1.97
C SER A 89 -15.35 7.18 2.35
N ASP A 90 -15.20 6.30 1.36
CA ASP A 90 -14.98 4.86 1.55
C ASP A 90 -13.49 4.50 1.50
N LEU A 91 -12.61 5.51 1.57
CA LEU A 91 -11.16 5.40 1.45
C LEU A 91 -10.71 4.78 0.11
N SER A 92 -11.48 4.96 -0.95
CA SER A 92 -11.11 4.51 -2.30
C SER A 92 -10.30 5.59 -3.02
N LEU A 93 -9.26 5.16 -3.73
CA LEU A 93 -8.33 6.05 -4.41
C LEU A 93 -8.99 6.76 -5.61
N LEU A 94 -8.90 8.09 -5.62
CA LEU A 94 -9.37 8.97 -6.71
C LEU A 94 -8.20 9.49 -7.56
N SER A 95 -7.11 9.93 -6.92
CA SER A 95 -5.89 10.35 -7.63
C SER A 95 -4.64 10.26 -6.75
N THR A 96 -3.48 10.15 -7.40
CA THR A 96 -2.17 10.11 -6.76
C THR A 96 -1.28 11.20 -7.32
N TRP A 97 -0.58 11.89 -6.42
CA TRP A 97 0.29 13.01 -6.72
C TRP A 97 1.69 12.70 -6.21
N ILE A 98 2.70 12.89 -7.06
CA ILE A 98 4.12 12.73 -6.72
C ILE A 98 4.84 14.03 -7.06
N ALA A 99 5.51 14.62 -6.07
CA ALA A 99 6.17 15.91 -6.16
C ALA A 99 5.27 17.00 -6.79
N GLY A 100 3.99 17.00 -6.43
CA GLY A 100 2.99 17.96 -6.91
C GLY A 100 2.46 17.68 -8.32
N LYS A 101 2.83 16.56 -8.94
CA LYS A 101 2.32 16.14 -10.26
C LYS A 101 1.33 15.00 -10.10
N CYS A 102 0.15 15.15 -10.71
CA CYS A 102 -0.83 14.07 -10.79
C CYS A 102 -0.29 12.96 -11.71
N VAL A 103 -0.05 11.77 -11.16
CA VAL A 103 0.48 10.61 -11.89
C VAL A 103 -0.56 9.50 -12.10
N TYR A 104 -1.67 9.58 -11.37
CA TYR A 104 -2.80 8.67 -11.51
C TYR A 104 -4.10 9.44 -11.21
N LYS A 105 -5.13 9.16 -12.01
CA LYS A 105 -6.49 9.67 -11.82
C LYS A 105 -7.49 8.62 -12.28
N LYS A 106 -8.47 8.31 -11.44
CA LYS A 106 -9.59 7.43 -11.76
C LYS A 106 -10.64 8.14 -12.60
#